data_AF-A0A4R9EXP3-F1
#
_entry.id   AF-A0A4R9EXP3-F1
#
_cell.length_a   1.000
_cell.length_b   1.000
_cell.length_c   1.000
_cell.angle_alpha   90.00
_cell.angle_beta   90.00
_cell.angle_gamma   90.00
#
_symmetry.space_group_name_H-M   'P 1'
#
loop_
_entity.id
_entity.type
_entity.pdbx_description
1 polymer ?
#
loop_
_entity_poly.entity_id
_entity_poly.type
_entity_poly.pdbx_seq_one_letter_code
_entity_poly.pdbx_strand_id
1 'polypeptide(L)'
;MSRENGSGVGEGAESGVPEPEQLALIRDSVRKAKVPRAKPRTWRGAALAKELPVARVLVDKGVLHLDRYFDYAVPEELDEQARPGVRVRVRFGAGARNVR
;
A
#
# COMPACT_ATOMS: atom_id res chain seq x y z
N MET A 1 -25.34 20.40 62.32
CA MET A 1 -26.44 19.45 62.09
C MET A 1 -25.94 18.34 61.21
N SER A 2 -26.05 17.10 61.68
CA SER A 2 -25.64 15.85 61.04
C SER A 2 -26.28 15.64 59.66
N ARG A 3 -25.55 14.98 58.75
CA ARG A 3 -25.87 13.59 58.35
C ARG A 3 -24.78 12.99 57.47
N GLU A 4 -24.35 11.83 57.94
CA GLU A 4 -23.60 10.76 57.29
C GLU A 4 -24.44 10.08 56.20
N ASN A 5 -23.73 9.33 55.33
CA ASN A 5 -24.12 8.23 54.43
C ASN A 5 -23.56 8.51 53.03
N GLY A 6 -22.80 7.65 52.38
CA GLY A 6 -22.56 6.22 52.62
C GLY A 6 -22.10 5.67 51.28
N SER A 7 -21.04 4.88 51.31
CA SER A 7 -20.39 4.18 50.20
C SER A 7 -21.38 3.46 49.28
N GLY A 8 -21.24 3.70 47.97
CA GLY A 8 -21.85 2.89 46.92
C GLY A 8 -20.78 2.51 45.90
N VAL A 9 -20.20 1.33 46.09
CA VAL A 9 -19.36 0.65 45.09
C VAL A 9 -20.25 0.31 43.90
N GLY A 10 -20.00 0.98 42.78
CA GLY A 10 -20.59 0.65 41.49
C GLY A 10 -19.52 0.02 40.63
N GLU A 11 -19.49 -1.32 40.61
CA GLU A 11 -18.79 -2.13 39.61
C GLU A 11 -19.30 -1.74 38.22
N GLY A 12 -18.60 -0.82 37.56
CA GLY A 12 -18.67 -0.65 36.12
C GLY A 12 -17.71 -1.64 35.51
N ALA A 13 -18.26 -2.75 35.00
CA ALA A 13 -17.53 -3.71 34.19
C ALA A 13 -16.66 -2.96 33.17
N GLU A 14 -15.34 -3.07 33.31
CA GLU A 14 -14.39 -2.70 32.27
C GLU A 14 -14.63 -3.63 31.08
N SER A 15 -15.66 -3.28 30.29
CA SER A 15 -15.82 -3.78 28.94
C SER A 15 -14.50 -3.52 28.24
N GLY A 16 -13.81 -4.60 27.85
CA GLY A 16 -12.53 -4.58 27.15
C GLY A 16 -12.62 -3.86 25.80
N VAL A 17 -12.65 -2.54 25.86
CA VAL A 17 -12.38 -1.65 24.74
C VAL A 17 -10.85 -1.58 24.66
N PRO A 18 -10.22 -2.11 23.61
CA PRO A 18 -8.78 -1.95 23.46
C PRO A 18 -8.51 -0.45 23.28
N GLU A 19 -7.85 0.17 24.26
CA GLU A 19 -7.22 1.50 24.18
C GLU A 19 -6.61 1.74 22.78
N PRO A 20 -7.22 2.57 21.90
CA PRO A 20 -6.80 2.61 20.51
C PRO A 20 -6.27 3.99 20.13
N GLU A 21 -5.14 4.43 20.70
CA GLU A 21 -4.58 5.72 20.26
C GLU A 21 -3.07 5.74 20.01
N GLN A 22 -2.30 4.81 20.57
CA GLN A 22 -0.86 4.77 20.32
C GLN A 22 -0.52 3.95 19.06
N LEU A 23 -0.35 4.65 17.94
CA LEU A 23 0.17 4.09 16.68
C LEU A 23 1.49 3.31 16.86
N ALA A 24 2.26 3.61 17.91
CA ALA A 24 3.45 2.87 18.30
C ALA A 24 3.14 1.43 18.75
N LEU A 25 2.11 1.24 19.59
CA LEU A 25 1.70 -0.06 20.13
C LEU A 25 1.14 -0.97 19.02
N ILE A 26 0.48 -0.38 18.03
CA ILE A 26 -0.02 -1.06 16.82
C ILE A 26 1.14 -1.59 15.95
N ARG A 27 2.26 -0.85 15.82
CA ARG A 27 3.41 -1.34 15.05
C ARG A 27 4.08 -2.54 15.72
N ASP A 28 4.16 -2.55 17.04
CA ASP A 28 4.75 -3.64 17.79
C ASP A 28 3.86 -4.89 17.80
N SER A 29 2.54 -4.74 17.87
CA SER A 29 1.61 -5.86 17.72
C SER A 29 1.67 -6.46 16.31
N VAL A 30 1.72 -5.64 15.26
CA VAL A 30 1.85 -6.09 13.86
C VAL A 30 3.18 -6.82 13.62
N ARG A 31 4.30 -6.37 14.21
CA ARG A 31 5.59 -7.09 14.12
C ARG A 31 5.54 -8.45 14.83
N LYS A 32 4.92 -8.52 16.01
CA LYS A 32 4.78 -9.77 16.78
C LYS A 32 3.84 -10.77 16.11
N ALA A 33 2.85 -10.28 15.37
CA ALA A 33 1.79 -11.10 14.77
C ALA A 33 2.27 -12.10 13.70
N LYS A 34 3.55 -12.08 13.26
CA LYS A 34 4.14 -13.03 12.29
C LYS A 34 3.23 -13.36 11.09
N VAL A 35 2.38 -12.40 10.69
CA VAL A 35 1.46 -12.59 9.58
C VAL A 35 2.29 -12.62 8.29
N PRO A 36 2.06 -13.57 7.37
CA PRO A 36 2.79 -13.61 6.11
C PRO A 36 2.59 -12.28 5.38
N ARG A 37 3.71 -11.57 5.14
CA ARG A 37 3.67 -10.34 4.35
C ARG A 37 3.19 -10.68 2.95
N ALA A 38 2.26 -9.89 2.42
CA ALA A 38 1.82 -10.01 1.04
C ALA A 38 3.06 -10.03 0.13
N LYS A 39 3.16 -11.06 -0.72
CA LYS A 39 4.28 -11.21 -1.65
C LYS A 39 4.34 -9.94 -2.51
N PRO A 40 5.50 -9.27 -2.60
CA PRO A 40 5.60 -8.08 -3.44
C PRO A 40 5.24 -8.49 -4.88
N ARG A 41 4.26 -7.81 -5.47
CA ARG A 41 3.87 -7.99 -6.87
C ARG A 41 5.00 -7.46 -7.76
N THR A 42 6.03 -8.28 -7.95
CA THR A 42 7.11 -7.98 -8.88
C THR A 42 6.77 -8.56 -10.24
N TRP A 43 6.53 -7.70 -11.22
CA TRP A 43 6.30 -8.11 -12.62
C TRP A 43 7.57 -8.55 -13.37
N ARG A 44 8.65 -8.88 -12.66
CA ARG A 44 9.88 -9.40 -13.28
C ARG A 44 9.65 -10.85 -13.70
N GLY A 45 9.77 -11.11 -15.00
CA GLY A 45 9.60 -12.45 -15.58
C GLY A 45 8.15 -12.83 -15.86
N ALA A 46 7.21 -11.89 -15.81
CA ALA A 46 5.84 -12.15 -16.25
C ALA A 46 5.77 -12.30 -17.78
N ALA A 47 4.88 -13.15 -18.27
CA ALA A 47 4.58 -13.25 -19.69
C ALA A 47 4.07 -11.89 -20.19
N LEU A 48 4.51 -11.49 -21.39
CA LEU A 48 4.09 -10.23 -22.00
C LEU A 48 2.82 -10.42 -22.83
N ALA A 49 2.07 -9.34 -23.02
CA ALA A 49 0.97 -9.28 -23.97
C ALA A 49 1.41 -9.68 -25.39
N LYS A 50 0.52 -10.34 -26.13
CA LYS A 50 0.83 -10.89 -27.47
C LYS A 50 0.82 -9.81 -28.55
N GLU A 51 -0.17 -8.93 -28.50
CA GLU A 51 -0.39 -7.92 -29.53
C GLU A 51 0.37 -6.62 -29.22
N LEU A 52 0.21 -6.10 -27.99
CA LEU A 52 0.77 -4.81 -27.56
C LEU A 52 1.64 -4.97 -26.30
N PRO A 53 2.84 -5.56 -26.42
CA PRO A 53 3.72 -5.83 -25.27
C PRO A 53 4.31 -4.59 -24.62
N VAL A 54 4.18 -3.41 -25.24
CA VAL A 54 4.77 -2.15 -24.76
C VAL A 54 3.71 -1.05 -24.69
N ALA A 55 3.56 -0.45 -23.51
CA ALA A 55 2.74 0.73 -23.29
C ALA A 55 3.63 1.97 -23.17
N ARG A 56 3.26 3.03 -23.90
CA ARG A 56 3.82 4.37 -23.79
C ARG A 56 3.08 5.14 -22.71
N VAL A 57 3.78 5.47 -21.61
CA VAL A 57 3.19 6.08 -20.42
C VAL A 57 3.75 7.48 -20.21
N LEU A 58 2.87 8.46 -20.06
CA LEU A 58 3.24 9.79 -19.57
C LEU A 58 3.35 9.75 -18.04
N VAL A 59 4.46 10.25 -17.49
CA VAL A 59 4.69 10.23 -16.04
C VAL A 59 4.57 11.62 -15.47
N ASP A 60 3.47 11.86 -14.75
CA ASP A 60 3.24 13.11 -14.02
C ASP A 60 4.04 13.11 -12.71
N LYS A 61 5.28 13.61 -12.79
CA LYS A 61 6.07 14.01 -11.63
C LYS A 61 6.49 15.45 -11.86
N GLY A 62 6.40 16.30 -10.83
CA GLY A 62 6.56 17.77 -10.90
C GLY A 62 7.91 18.34 -11.37
N VAL A 63 8.72 17.56 -12.08
CA VAL A 63 9.94 18.02 -12.76
C VAL A 63 9.62 18.18 -14.24
N LEU A 64 9.75 19.40 -14.76
CA LEU A 64 9.36 19.84 -16.12
C LEU A 64 9.92 18.98 -17.28
N HIS A 65 10.97 18.19 -17.05
CA HIS A 65 11.64 17.37 -18.06
C HIS A 65 10.95 16.01 -18.34
N LEU A 66 9.81 15.76 -17.70
CA LEU A 66 9.07 14.50 -17.74
C LEU A 66 7.84 14.51 -18.65
N ASP A 67 7.66 15.57 -19.43
CA ASP A 67 6.65 15.63 -20.48
C ASP A 67 7.06 14.82 -21.73
N ARG A 68 7.35 13.54 -21.50
CA ARG A 68 7.66 12.57 -22.56
C ARG A 68 7.08 11.23 -22.19
N TYR A 69 6.85 10.42 -23.21
CA TYR A 69 6.47 9.03 -23.03
C TYR A 69 7.65 8.18 -22.57
N PHE A 70 7.35 7.24 -21.67
CA PHE A 70 8.26 6.19 -21.23
C PHE A 70 7.66 4.84 -21.59
N ASP A 71 8.49 3.95 -22.12
CA ASP A 71 8.06 2.61 -22.52
C ASP A 71 8.08 1.65 -21.32
N TYR A 72 6.96 0.96 -21.12
CA TYR A 72 6.79 -0.06 -20.10
C TYR A 72 6.27 -1.35 -20.69
N ALA A 73 6.79 -2.47 -20.21
CA ALA A 73 6.30 -3.79 -20.59
C ALA A 73 4.90 -4.05 -20.02
N VAL A 74 3.99 -4.54 -20.85
CA VAL A 74 2.61 -4.93 -20.49
C VAL A 74 2.58 -6.43 -20.22
N PRO A 75 2.30 -6.87 -18.97
CA PRO A 75 2.06 -8.27 -18.67
C PRO A 75 0.79 -8.78 -19.35
N GLU A 76 0.75 -10.06 -19.73
CA GLU A 76 -0.42 -10.72 -20.33
C GLU A 76 -1.67 -10.57 -19.46
N GLU A 77 -1.52 -10.65 -18.13
CA GLU A 77 -2.60 -10.44 -17.16
C GLU A 77 -3.26 -9.05 -17.23
N LEU A 78 -2.60 -8.06 -17.84
CA LEU A 78 -3.05 -6.67 -17.93
C LEU A 78 -3.34 -6.21 -19.36
N ASP A 79 -3.23 -7.10 -20.35
CA ASP A 79 -3.35 -6.76 -21.78
C ASP A 79 -4.68 -6.05 -22.10
N GLU A 80 -5.80 -6.64 -21.70
CA GLU A 80 -7.14 -6.09 -21.95
C GLU A 80 -7.38 -4.71 -21.27
N GLN A 81 -6.67 -4.46 -20.17
CA GLN A 81 -6.78 -3.25 -19.36
C GLN A 81 -5.82 -2.14 -19.82
N ALA A 82 -4.76 -2.48 -20.56
CA ALA A 82 -3.73 -1.57 -21.01
C ALA A 82 -4.20 -0.69 -22.18
N ARG A 83 -5.25 0.12 -21.93
CA ARG A 83 -5.85 1.02 -22.92
C ARG A 83 -5.34 2.45 -22.75
N PRO A 84 -5.24 3.25 -23.84
CA PRO A 84 -4.93 4.67 -23.74
C PRO A 84 -5.88 5.40 -22.79
N GLY A 85 -5.34 6.30 -21.96
CA GLY A 85 -6.10 7.05 -20.96
C GLY A 85 -6.27 6.35 -19.61
N VAL A 86 -5.87 5.08 -19.48
CA VAL A 86 -5.87 4.37 -18.18
C VAL A 86 -4.70 4.85 -17.31
N ARG A 87 -5.00 5.18 -16.06
CA ARG A 87 -3.97 5.52 -15.06
C ARG A 87 -3.28 4.26 -14.57
N VAL A 88 -1.96 4.30 -14.50
CA VAL A 88 -1.12 3.16 -14.11
C VAL A 88 -0.19 3.52 -12.95
N ARG A 89 0.19 2.52 -12.16
CA ARG A 89 1.22 2.66 -11.14
C ARG A 89 2.49 1.96 -11.59
N VAL A 90 3.51 2.74 -11.92
CA VAL A 90 4.79 2.24 -12.44
C VAL A 90 5.94 2.50 -11.47
N ARG A 91 7.02 1.72 -11.59
CA ARG A 91 8.29 2.04 -10.95
C ARG A 91 9.01 3.06 -11.82
N PHE A 92 9.36 4.20 -11.24
CA PHE A 92 10.04 5.28 -11.95
C PHE A 92 11.22 5.78 -11.12
N GLY A 93 12.39 5.90 -11.74
CA GLY A 93 13.62 6.42 -11.12
C GLY A 93 14.34 5.45 -10.16
N ALA A 94 13.93 4.18 -10.11
CA ALA A 94 14.70 3.15 -9.41
C ALA A 94 15.87 2.74 -10.30
N GLY A 95 17.01 3.43 -10.12
CA GLY A 95 18.24 3.21 -10.88
C GLY A 95 18.56 1.73 -11.06
N ALA A 96 18.91 1.39 -12.30
CA ALA A 96 19.45 0.11 -12.68
C ALA A 96 20.66 -0.22 -11.81
N ARG A 97 20.50 -1.12 -10.84
CA ARG A 97 21.65 -1.73 -10.18
C ARG A 97 22.30 -2.80 -11.06
N ASN A 98 21.67 -3.20 -12.17
CA ASN A 98 22.18 -4.14 -13.15
C ASN A 98 21.46 -3.95 -14.50
N VAL A 99 22.18 -3.46 -15.49
CA VAL A 99 21.93 -3.73 -16.92
C VAL A 99 23.26 -4.29 -17.42
N ARG A 100 23.25 -5.56 -17.85
CA ARG A 100 24.38 -6.20 -18.53
C ARG A 100 24.34 -5.83 -20.01
#